data_AF-A0A418PQH8-F1
#
_entry.id   AF-A0A418PQH8-F1
#
_cell.length_a   1.000
_cell.length_b   1.000
_cell.length_c   1.000
_cell.angle_alpha   90.00
_cell.angle_beta   90.00
_cell.angle_gamma   90.00
#
_symmetry.space_group_name_H-M   'P 1'
#
loop_
_entity.id
_entity.type
_entity.pdbx_description
1 polymer ?
#
loop_
_entity_poly.entity_id
_entity_poly.type
_entity_poly.pdbx_seq_one_letter_code
_entity_poly.pdbx_strand_id
1 'polypeptide(L)'
;MVTLKSSYKYLASIIAVASILVSGCQEYVSPTDCYEIEVVGEDKCRGGILVSVKSRKPIGETITYTDGKNYDNVILVFSEVEIPSFTKGYVQIRDFESKRDINCPPNYNTLVEVPAKVAVRWSEEPCRFTS
;
A
#
# COMPACT_ATOMS: atom_id res chain seq x y z
N MET A 1 3.97 9.07 -59.77
CA MET A 1 3.45 7.80 -59.21
C MET A 1 4.50 7.33 -58.21
N VAL A 2 4.17 7.41 -56.92
CA VAL A 2 5.10 7.24 -55.80
C VAL A 2 4.97 5.82 -55.27
N THR A 3 6.08 5.11 -55.13
CA THR A 3 6.11 3.85 -54.36
C THR A 3 7.40 3.78 -53.54
N LEU A 4 7.42 4.48 -52.40
CA LEU A 4 8.42 4.31 -51.35
C LEU A 4 8.03 3.10 -50.49
N LYS A 5 8.71 1.96 -50.69
CA LYS A 5 8.67 0.83 -49.75
C LYS A 5 9.48 1.21 -48.52
N SER A 6 8.80 1.75 -47.49
CA SER A 6 9.39 1.96 -46.17
C SER A 6 9.21 0.69 -45.32
N SER A 7 10.29 -0.08 -45.17
CA SER A 7 10.33 -1.26 -44.31
C SER A 7 10.62 -0.84 -42.87
N TYR A 8 9.59 -0.39 -42.14
CA TYR A 8 9.67 -0.22 -40.69
C TYR A 8 9.71 -1.61 -40.02
N LYS A 9 10.92 -2.13 -39.79
CA LYS A 9 11.14 -3.21 -38.83
C LYS A 9 10.89 -2.63 -37.43
N TYR A 10 9.66 -2.78 -36.95
CA TYR A 10 9.33 -2.61 -35.54
C TYR A 10 10.14 -3.64 -34.74
N LEU A 11 11.27 -3.21 -34.20
CA LEU A 11 11.93 -3.88 -33.10
C LEU A 11 11.04 -3.68 -31.87
N ALA A 12 10.07 -4.58 -31.71
CA ALA A 12 9.37 -4.77 -30.46
C ALA A 12 10.41 -5.19 -29.41
N SER A 13 10.94 -4.22 -28.69
CA SER A 13 11.70 -4.47 -27.46
C SER A 13 10.69 -4.92 -26.41
N ILE A 14 10.45 -6.23 -26.36
CA ILE A 14 9.82 -6.88 -25.22
C ILE A 14 10.83 -6.77 -24.09
N ILE A 15 10.73 -5.70 -23.30
CA ILE A 15 11.37 -5.65 -21.99
C ILE A 15 10.55 -6.61 -21.13
N ALA A 16 10.93 -7.89 -21.16
CA ALA A 16 10.57 -8.81 -20.11
C ALA A 16 11.27 -8.31 -18.85
N VAL A 17 10.55 -7.49 -18.07
CA VAL A 17 10.95 -7.18 -16.70
C VAL A 17 10.95 -8.51 -15.99
N ALA A 18 12.15 -9.07 -15.80
CA ALA A 18 12.35 -10.25 -14.99
C ALA A 18 11.93 -9.89 -13.57
N SER A 19 10.71 -10.27 -13.21
CA SER A 19 10.26 -10.36 -11.83
C SER A 19 11.21 -11.35 -11.16
N ILE A 20 12.21 -10.84 -10.45
CA ILE A 20 13.01 -11.65 -9.55
C ILE A 20 12.02 -12.16 -8.52
N LEU A 21 11.65 -13.44 -8.65
CA LEU A 21 10.86 -14.19 -7.69
C LEU A 21 11.62 -14.15 -6.36
N VAL A 22 11.27 -13.20 -5.49
CA VAL A 22 11.51 -13.35 -4.07
C VAL A 22 10.54 -14.44 -3.63
N SER A 23 10.96 -15.70 -3.72
CA SER A 23 10.15 -16.91 -3.52
C SER A 23 9.76 -17.13 -2.04
N GLY A 24 9.38 -16.05 -1.35
CA GLY A 24 9.06 -16.03 0.07
C GLY A 24 8.22 -14.82 0.49
N CYS A 25 8.17 -13.75 -0.30
CA CYS A 25 7.25 -12.64 -0.05
C CYS A 25 5.83 -13.04 -0.40
N GLN A 26 4.87 -12.50 0.35
CA GLN A 26 3.49 -12.59 -0.08
C GLN A 26 3.40 -11.96 -1.47
N GLU A 27 2.98 -12.74 -2.47
CA GLU A 27 2.68 -12.19 -3.78
C GLU A 27 1.70 -11.03 -3.62
N TYR A 28 1.77 -10.05 -4.51
CA TYR A 28 0.81 -8.95 -4.58
C TYR A 28 -0.57 -9.54 -4.94
N VAL A 29 -1.22 -10.18 -3.98
CA VAL A 29 -2.64 -10.47 -4.02
C VAL A 29 -3.25 -9.10 -3.85
N SER A 30 -3.65 -8.50 -4.97
CA SER A 30 -4.30 -7.19 -5.00
C SER A 30 -5.38 -7.20 -3.94
N PRO A 31 -5.24 -6.45 -2.83
CA PRO A 31 -6.16 -6.59 -1.73
C PRO A 31 -7.56 -6.26 -2.22
N THR A 32 -8.50 -7.16 -2.00
CA THR A 32 -9.88 -6.98 -2.44
C THR A 32 -10.54 -5.80 -1.74
N ASP A 33 -10.05 -5.43 -0.56
CA ASP A 33 -10.63 -4.37 0.23
C ASP A 33 -9.90 -3.04 0.00
N CYS A 34 -10.67 -2.07 -0.49
CA CYS A 34 -10.27 -0.69 -0.64
C CYS A 34 -10.98 0.14 0.43
N TYR A 35 -10.20 0.80 1.27
CA TYR A 35 -10.72 1.57 2.39
C TYR A 35 -10.58 3.06 2.13
N GLU A 36 -11.67 3.79 2.27
CA GLU A 36 -11.61 5.24 2.44
C GLU A 36 -11.00 5.53 3.82
N ILE A 37 -9.98 6.38 3.85
CA ILE A 37 -9.21 6.71 5.05
C ILE A 37 -9.02 8.21 5.20
N GLU A 38 -8.71 8.61 6.43
CA GLU A 38 -8.13 9.91 6.77
C GLU A 38 -6.81 9.67 7.51
N VAL A 39 -5.72 10.27 7.01
CA VAL A 39 -4.41 10.18 7.66
C VAL A 39 -4.41 11.05 8.90
N VAL A 40 -4.29 10.42 10.06
CA VAL A 40 -4.31 11.07 11.38
C VAL A 40 -2.92 11.61 11.72
N GLY A 41 -1.87 10.86 11.35
CA GLY A 41 -0.50 11.29 11.54
C GLY A 41 0.49 10.13 11.39
N GLU A 42 1.73 10.38 11.78
CA GLU A 42 2.80 9.39 11.75
C GLU A 42 3.10 8.91 13.18
N ASP A 43 3.23 7.61 13.36
CA ASP A 43 3.73 7.04 14.61
C ASP A 43 5.27 7.10 14.58
N LYS A 44 5.82 8.15 15.18
CA LYS A 44 7.28 8.36 15.25
C LYS A 44 8.02 7.29 16.05
N CYS A 45 7.31 6.53 16.89
CA CYS A 45 7.91 5.48 17.71
C CYS A 45 8.00 4.17 16.93
N ARG A 46 6.97 3.85 16.13
CA ARG A 46 6.87 2.58 15.41
C ARG A 46 7.17 2.69 13.92
N GLY A 47 7.27 3.90 13.37
CA GLY A 47 7.60 4.16 11.97
C GLY A 47 6.45 3.91 10.99
N GLY A 48 5.22 3.74 11.48
CA GLY A 48 4.03 3.56 10.66
C GLY A 48 3.20 4.83 10.53
N ILE A 49 2.16 4.77 9.71
CA ILE A 49 1.19 5.84 9.51
C ILE A 49 -0.12 5.45 10.21
N LEU A 50 -0.64 6.34 11.04
CA LEU A 50 -1.94 6.17 11.68
C LEU A 50 -3.03 6.67 10.73
N VAL A 51 -3.95 5.79 10.38
CA VAL A 51 -5.06 6.11 9.49
C VAL A 51 -6.38 5.74 10.15
N SER A 52 -7.32 6.67 10.12
CA SER A 52 -8.71 6.46 10.52
C SER A 52 -9.46 5.85 9.34
N VAL A 53 -9.97 4.63 9.50
CA VAL A 53 -10.63 3.89 8.42
C VAL A 53 -12.13 4.12 8.45
N LYS A 54 -12.73 4.46 7.31
CA LYS A 54 -14.18 4.53 7.17
C LYS A 54 -14.73 3.17 6.75
N SER A 55 -15.21 2.40 7.72
CA SER A 55 -15.79 1.07 7.52
C SER A 55 -17.03 0.89 8.38
N ARG A 56 -18.00 0.10 7.88
CA ARG A 56 -19.19 -0.29 8.67
C ARG A 56 -18.85 -1.21 9.82
N LYS A 57 -17.81 -2.04 9.66
CA LYS A 57 -17.29 -2.93 10.69
C LYS A 57 -15.97 -2.34 11.20
N PRO A 58 -15.83 -2.07 12.51
CA PRO A 58 -14.57 -1.59 13.04
C PRO A 58 -13.49 -2.65 12.85
N ILE A 59 -12.34 -2.21 12.36
CA ILE A 59 -11.13 -3.00 12.14
C ILE A 59 -9.94 -2.49 12.95
N GLY A 60 -10.09 -1.33 13.59
CA GLY A 60 -9.09 -0.68 14.43
C GLY A 60 -9.67 -0.22 15.76
N GLU A 61 -8.90 0.61 16.45
CA GLU A 61 -9.18 1.08 17.81
C GLU A 61 -9.58 2.56 17.82
N THR A 62 -10.18 3.01 18.91
CA THR A 62 -10.37 4.45 19.16
C THR A 62 -9.14 4.97 19.92
N ILE A 63 -8.52 6.03 19.42
CA ILE A 63 -7.35 6.66 20.04
C ILE A 63 -7.57 8.16 20.24
N THR A 64 -6.89 8.73 21.23
CA THR A 64 -6.68 10.19 21.32
C THR A 64 -5.30 10.51 20.73
N TYR A 65 -5.23 11.35 19.71
CA TYR A 65 -3.95 11.71 19.09
C TYR A 65 -3.34 12.98 19.69
N THR A 66 -2.13 13.36 19.26
CA THR A 66 -1.37 14.48 19.84
C THR A 66 -2.04 15.84 19.70
N ASP A 67 -3.04 15.96 18.82
CA ASP A 67 -3.87 17.15 18.67
C ASP A 67 -5.03 17.23 19.68
N GLY A 68 -5.14 16.24 20.57
CA GLY A 68 -6.18 16.15 21.60
C GLY A 68 -7.53 15.67 21.07
N LYS A 69 -7.65 15.32 19.78
CA LYS A 69 -8.88 14.78 19.21
C LYS A 69 -8.95 13.26 19.35
N ASN A 70 -10.16 12.76 19.51
CA ASN A 70 -10.45 11.33 19.44
C ASN A 70 -10.73 10.94 17.99
N TYR A 71 -10.09 9.86 17.55
CA TYR A 71 -10.26 9.26 16.25
C TYR A 71 -10.73 7.82 16.43
N ASP A 72 -11.79 7.46 15.74
CA ASP A 72 -12.36 6.11 15.77
C ASP A 72 -11.82 5.25 14.64
N ASN A 73 -11.78 3.94 14.86
CA ASN A 73 -11.39 2.95 13.86
C ASN A 73 -10.01 3.22 13.24
N VAL A 74 -9.05 3.60 14.08
CA VAL A 74 -7.67 3.88 13.71
C VAL A 74 -6.87 2.60 13.67
N ILE A 75 -6.12 2.43 12.60
CA ILE A 75 -5.12 1.37 12.45
C ILE A 75 -3.75 1.99 12.20
N LEU A 76 -2.71 1.33 12.72
CA LEU A 76 -1.33 1.61 12.35
C LEU A 76 -1.02 0.83 11.06
N VAL A 77 -0.63 1.55 10.02
CA VAL A 77 -0.34 0.99 8.70
C VAL A 77 1.11 1.24 8.35
N PHE A 78 1.82 0.18 8.03
CA PHE A 78 3.13 0.28 7.41
C PHE A 78 2.95 0.33 5.91
N SER A 79 3.60 1.28 5.25
CA SER A 79 3.32 1.53 3.85
C SER A 79 4.49 1.13 2.97
N GLU A 80 4.22 0.27 1.99
CA GLU A 80 5.12 -0.03 0.87
C GLU A 80 5.09 1.08 -0.18
N VAL A 81 4.08 1.97 -0.10
CA VAL A 81 3.87 3.12 -0.99
C VAL A 81 3.95 4.43 -0.22
N GLU A 82 4.29 5.53 -0.89
CA GLU A 82 4.20 6.85 -0.26
C GLU A 82 2.72 7.20 -0.03
N ILE A 83 2.32 7.48 1.21
CA ILE A 83 1.01 8.03 1.55
C ILE A 83 1.25 9.45 2.05
N PRO A 84 0.71 10.48 1.40
CA PRO A 84 0.87 11.85 1.85
C PRO A 84 0.29 12.02 3.25
N SER A 85 0.93 12.85 4.07
CA SER A 85 0.46 13.15 5.42
C SER A 85 -0.79 14.04 5.37
N PHE A 86 -1.69 13.90 6.35
CA PHE A 86 -2.86 14.78 6.56
C PHE A 86 -3.86 14.88 5.39
N THR A 87 -4.02 13.80 4.62
CA THR A 87 -4.96 13.74 3.48
C THR A 87 -6.06 12.69 3.70
N LYS A 88 -7.12 12.80 2.89
CA LYS A 88 -8.19 11.81 2.75
C LYS A 88 -7.99 11.05 1.46
N GLY A 89 -8.26 9.76 1.51
CA GLY A 89 -7.87 8.91 0.42
C GLY A 89 -8.39 7.49 0.45
N TYR A 90 -7.91 6.67 -0.48
CA TYR A 90 -8.24 5.26 -0.61
C TYR A 90 -6.99 4.41 -0.55
N VAL A 91 -6.91 3.51 0.42
CA VAL A 91 -5.79 2.59 0.57
C VAL A 91 -6.26 1.16 0.41
N GLN A 92 -5.44 0.36 -0.29
CA GLN A 92 -5.54 -1.08 -0.23
C GLN A 92 -4.60 -1.56 0.85
N ILE A 93 -5.16 -2.22 1.86
CA ILE A 93 -4.41 -2.79 2.99
C ILE A 93 -4.53 -4.30 2.95
N ARG A 94 -3.46 -4.97 3.38
CA ARG A 94 -3.44 -6.42 3.61
C ARG A 94 -2.96 -6.71 5.03
N ASP A 95 -3.23 -7.91 5.49
CA ASP A 95 -2.59 -8.43 6.70
C ASP A 95 -1.10 -8.61 6.46
N PHE A 96 -0.31 -8.33 7.49
CA PHE A 96 1.10 -8.66 7.54
C PHE A 96 1.27 -10.11 7.97
N GLU A 97 2.03 -10.88 7.19
CA GLU A 97 2.35 -12.27 7.48
C GLU A 97 3.81 -12.39 7.89
N SER A 98 4.06 -12.47 9.20
CA SER A 98 5.42 -12.48 9.77
C SER A 98 6.37 -13.55 9.20
N LYS A 99 5.86 -14.69 8.73
CA LYS A 99 6.70 -15.73 8.10
C LYS A 99 7.15 -15.38 6.69
N ARG A 100 6.36 -14.57 5.98
CA ARG A 100 6.57 -14.23 4.57
C ARG A 100 7.15 -12.83 4.41
N ASP A 101 6.54 -11.85 5.05
CA ASP A 101 6.82 -10.43 4.85
C ASP A 101 8.07 -9.93 5.59
N ILE A 102 8.46 -10.57 6.70
CA ILE A 102 9.52 -10.03 7.58
C ILE A 102 10.87 -9.80 6.87
N ASN A 103 11.14 -10.59 5.83
CA ASN A 103 12.35 -10.50 5.01
C ASN A 103 12.13 -9.79 3.68
N CYS A 104 10.94 -9.22 3.46
CA CYS A 104 10.59 -8.51 2.24
C CYS A 104 10.90 -7.02 2.37
N PRO A 105 11.28 -6.35 1.27
CA PRO A 105 11.34 -4.90 1.24
C PRO A 105 9.95 -4.27 1.46
N PRO A 106 9.83 -3.19 2.26
CA PRO A 106 10.87 -2.58 3.10
C PRO A 106 11.21 -3.48 4.30
N ASN A 107 12.49 -3.66 4.61
CA ASN A 107 12.96 -4.63 5.61
C ASN A 107 12.34 -4.39 7.00
N TYR A 108 11.36 -5.21 7.37
CA TYR A 108 10.61 -5.08 8.62
C TYR A 108 11.39 -5.58 9.85
N ASN A 109 12.54 -6.25 9.66
CA ASN A 109 13.38 -6.78 10.75
C ASN A 109 13.93 -5.70 11.69
N THR A 110 13.96 -4.43 11.27
CA THR A 110 14.47 -3.32 12.07
C THR A 110 13.39 -2.64 12.90
N LEU A 111 12.14 -3.09 12.81
CA LEU A 111 11.02 -2.50 13.55
C LEU A 111 10.99 -3.02 14.99
N VAL A 112 10.68 -2.10 15.91
CA VAL A 112 10.47 -2.44 17.33
C VAL A 112 9.20 -3.29 17.52
N GLU A 113 8.21 -3.11 16.65
CA GLU A 113 6.98 -3.88 16.61
C GLU A 113 6.66 -4.26 15.16
N VAL A 114 6.33 -5.54 14.93
CA VAL A 114 5.96 -6.00 13.59
C VAL A 114 4.60 -5.43 13.17
N PRO A 115 4.41 -5.05 11.90
CA PRO A 115 3.14 -4.54 11.41
C PRO A 115 2.01 -5.55 11.63
N ALA A 116 0.81 -5.05 11.92
CA ALA A 116 -0.40 -5.86 11.76
C ALA A 116 -0.98 -5.73 10.34
N LYS A 117 -0.84 -4.55 9.73
CA LYS A 117 -1.40 -4.19 8.43
C LYS A 117 -0.36 -3.49 7.57
N VAL A 118 -0.38 -3.78 6.27
CA VAL A 118 0.48 -3.15 5.27
C VAL A 118 -0.36 -2.47 4.19
N ALA A 119 -0.10 -1.19 3.91
CA ALA A 119 -0.62 -0.50 2.74
C ALA A 119 0.24 -0.84 1.53
N VAL A 120 -0.42 -1.36 0.50
CA VAL A 120 0.23 -1.74 -0.76
C VAL A 120 -0.15 -0.82 -1.92
N ARG A 121 -1.19 0.01 -1.73
CA ARG A 121 -1.62 1.00 -2.71
C ARG A 121 -2.30 2.18 -2.05
N TRP A 122 -2.09 3.36 -2.64
CA TRP A 122 -2.79 4.61 -2.35
C TRP A 122 -3.30 5.21 -3.67
N SER A 123 -4.49 5.79 -3.66
CA SER A 123 -5.13 6.53 -4.76
C SER A 123 -6.10 7.60 -4.26
N GLU A 124 -5.97 8.86 -4.73
CA GLU A 124 -6.92 9.97 -4.42
C GLU A 124 -8.35 9.66 -4.84
N GLU A 125 -8.51 8.77 -5.82
CA GLU A 125 -9.80 8.27 -6.26
C GLU A 125 -10.12 6.89 -5.65
N PRO A 126 -11.42 6.53 -5.55
CA PRO A 126 -11.83 5.19 -5.15
C PRO A 126 -11.10 4.11 -5.95
N CYS A 127 -10.67 3.03 -5.29
CA CYS A 127 -9.97 1.97 -5.99
C CYS A 127 -10.86 1.38 -7.10
N ARG A 128 -10.35 1.41 -8.34
CA ARG A 128 -10.98 0.75 -9.47
C ARG A 128 -10.45 -0.68 -9.52
N PHE A 129 -11.30 -1.65 -9.21
CA PHE A 129 -11.00 -3.05 -9.46
C PHE A 129 -11.12 -3.28 -10.97
N THR A 130 -10.00 -3.46 -11.68
CA THR A 130 -10.05 -4.03 -13.02
C THR A 130 -10.29 -5.52 -12.86
N SER A 131 -11.53 -5.92 -13.11
CA SER A 131 -11.97 -7.32 -13.20
C SER A 131 -11.21 -8.10 -14.26
#